data_AF-A0AAD9CKG7-F1
#
_entry.id   AF-A0AAD9CKG7-F1
#
_cell.length_a   1.000
_cell.length_b   1.000
_cell.length_c   1.000
_cell.angle_alpha   90.00
_cell.angle_beta   90.00
_cell.angle_gamma   90.00
#
_symmetry.space_group_name_H-M   'P 1'
#
loop_
_entity.id
_entity.type
_entity.pdbx_description
1 polymer ?
#
loop_
_entity_poly.entity_id
_entity_poly.type
_entity_poly.pdbx_seq_one_letter_code
_entity_poly.pdbx_strand_id
1 'polypeptide(L)'
;MAARECAAALSSPVPCLFVLRQSKPITKHIDTWPDDALSRLQDCFSSTEWSIFENQDLSDYTRAVLSYISYCAGNVTVRKRTRVFPNQKPWMTGEVRLLIRERNATFRSGDREKYSTARGNLKRGIKAAKESY
;
A
#
# COMPACT_ATOMS: atom_id res chain seq x y z
N MET A 1 17.69 10.61 63.96
CA MET A 1 18.43 9.49 63.33
C MET A 1 17.50 8.95 62.23
N ALA A 2 17.55 9.54 61.03
CA ALA A 2 18.27 8.99 59.86
C ALA A 2 17.75 7.57 59.52
N ALA A 3 16.76 7.40 58.63
CA ALA A 3 16.79 7.47 57.16
C ALA A 3 17.26 6.16 56.48
N ARG A 4 16.42 5.69 55.54
CA ARG A 4 16.67 4.73 54.41
C ARG A 4 16.70 3.26 54.83
N GLU A 5 16.22 2.28 54.06
CA GLU A 5 16.43 2.02 52.62
C GLU A 5 15.16 1.41 51.98
N CYS A 6 14.58 2.05 50.95
CA CYS A 6 14.81 1.79 49.53
C CYS A 6 14.58 0.32 49.09
N ALA A 7 13.32 0.00 48.79
CA ALA A 7 12.95 -1.17 47.99
C ALA A 7 13.58 -1.04 46.60
N ALA A 8 14.55 -1.92 46.30
CA ALA A 8 15.22 -1.98 45.02
C ALA A 8 14.23 -2.43 43.93
N ALA A 9 14.07 -1.56 42.94
CA ALA A 9 13.28 -1.77 41.74
C ALA A 9 13.73 -3.04 40.99
N LEU A 10 12.77 -3.90 40.67
CA LEU A 10 12.90 -4.89 39.60
C LEU A 10 13.00 -4.16 38.26
N SER A 11 14.20 -3.69 37.94
CA SER A 11 14.57 -3.25 36.60
C SER A 11 14.63 -4.47 35.68
N SER A 12 13.48 -4.85 35.11
CA SER A 12 13.48 -5.74 33.94
C SER A 12 14.34 -5.09 32.85
N PRO A 13 15.31 -5.81 32.26
CA PRO A 13 16.15 -5.25 31.21
C PRO A 13 15.26 -4.85 30.03
N VAL A 14 15.25 -3.55 29.73
CA VAL A 14 14.67 -3.01 28.50
C VAL A 14 15.28 -3.80 27.35
N PRO A 15 14.48 -4.49 26.50
CA PRO A 15 15.03 -5.25 25.39
C PRO A 15 15.91 -4.33 24.58
N CYS A 16 17.19 -4.68 24.45
CA CYS A 16 18.17 -3.97 23.66
C CYS A 16 17.52 -3.58 22.33
N LEU A 17 17.43 -2.27 22.08
CA LEU A 17 17.03 -1.72 20.80
C LEU A 17 17.92 -2.38 19.74
N PHE A 18 17.37 -3.37 19.04
CA PHE A 18 18.00 -3.92 17.85
C PHE A 18 18.25 -2.74 16.92
N VAL A 19 19.51 -2.37 16.74
CA VAL A 19 19.92 -1.35 15.78
C VAL A 19 19.58 -1.93 14.41
N LEU A 20 18.38 -1.59 13.91
CA LEU A 20 17.97 -1.94 12.57
C LEU A 20 18.98 -1.31 11.61
N ARG A 21 19.68 -2.13 10.82
CA ARG A 21 20.62 -1.65 9.80
C ARG A 21 19.87 -0.68 8.90
N GLN A 22 20.15 0.62 9.03
CA GLN A 22 19.46 1.67 8.30
C GLN A 22 20.08 1.77 6.91
N SER A 23 19.65 0.91 5.99
CA SER A 23 19.94 1.09 4.57
C SER A 23 18.99 2.12 3.96
N LYS A 24 19.49 2.90 3.00
CA LYS A 24 18.70 3.94 2.33
C LYS A 24 17.46 3.31 1.69
N PRO A 25 16.27 3.90 1.86
CA PRO A 25 15.06 3.36 1.26
C PRO A 25 15.15 3.39 -0.26
N ILE A 26 14.69 2.32 -0.91
CA ILE A 26 14.73 2.17 -2.36
C ILE A 26 13.42 2.68 -2.94
N THR A 27 13.52 3.46 -4.01
CA THR A 27 12.34 3.88 -4.77
C THR A 27 12.04 2.83 -5.83
N LYS A 28 10.85 2.23 -5.77
CA LYS A 28 10.33 1.34 -6.81
C LYS A 28 9.25 2.06 -7.60
N HIS A 29 9.22 1.76 -8.89
CA HIS A 29 8.13 2.16 -9.76
C HIS A 29 7.20 0.98 -9.94
N ILE A 30 5.91 1.20 -9.75
CA ILE A 30 4.87 0.19 -9.91
C ILE A 30 3.86 0.77 -10.87
N ASP A 31 3.60 0.04 -11.95
CA ASP A 31 2.56 0.40 -12.90
C ASP A 31 1.22 -0.10 -12.36
N THR A 32 0.24 0.78 -12.30
CA THR A 32 -1.06 0.48 -11.68
C THR A 32 -2.16 1.16 -12.47
N TRP A 33 -3.31 0.50 -12.57
CA TRP A 33 -4.50 1.09 -13.16
C TRP A 33 -5.22 1.94 -12.12
N PRO A 34 -5.50 3.22 -12.41
CA PRO A 34 -6.30 4.05 -11.53
C PRO A 34 -7.77 3.60 -11.50
N ASP A 35 -8.54 4.10 -10.53
CA ASP A 35 -9.94 3.68 -10.35
C ASP A 35 -10.83 4.04 -11.56
N ASP A 36 -10.49 5.11 -12.28
CA ASP A 36 -11.14 5.57 -13.51
C ASP A 36 -10.62 4.85 -14.78
N ALA A 37 -9.68 3.92 -14.65
CA ALA A 37 -9.04 3.26 -15.78
C ALA A 37 -10.04 2.57 -16.71
N LEU A 38 -11.00 1.87 -16.11
CA LEU A 38 -11.98 1.10 -16.85
C LEU A 38 -12.86 2.01 -17.72
N SER A 39 -13.36 3.10 -17.15
CA SER A 39 -14.18 4.08 -17.87
C SER A 39 -13.40 4.69 -19.03
N ARG A 40 -12.15 5.09 -18.79
CA ARG A 40 -11.29 5.67 -19.83
C ARG A 40 -10.98 4.69 -20.96
N LEU A 41 -10.81 3.40 -20.67
CA LEU A 41 -10.63 2.38 -21.69
C LEU A 41 -11.91 2.16 -22.51
N GLN A 42 -13.07 2.12 -21.84
CA GLN A 42 -14.36 2.03 -22.51
C GLN A 42 -14.59 3.22 -23.45
N ASP A 43 -14.26 4.43 -23.01
CA ASP A 43 -14.33 5.62 -23.84
C ASP A 43 -13.34 5.57 -25.02
N CYS A 44 -12.10 5.09 -24.79
CA CYS A 44 -11.09 4.84 -25.85
C CYS A 44 -11.71 4.00 -26.96
N PHE A 45 -12.25 2.83 -26.61
CA PHE A 45 -12.79 1.86 -27.56
C PHE A 45 -14.11 2.30 -28.21
N SER A 46 -14.95 3.05 -27.49
CA SER A 46 -16.22 3.58 -28.03
C SER A 46 -15.99 4.69 -29.07
N SER A 47 -14.93 5.47 -28.90
CA SER A 47 -14.54 6.53 -29.85
C SER A 47 -13.68 6.04 -31.02
N THR A 48 -13.23 4.78 -30.97
CA THR A 48 -12.35 4.21 -32.01
C THR A 48 -13.16 3.83 -33.24
N GLU A 49 -12.75 4.34 -34.40
CA GLU A 49 -13.25 3.85 -35.69
C GLU A 49 -12.54 2.52 -36.05
N TRP A 50 -13.21 1.39 -35.85
CA TRP A 50 -12.60 0.06 -36.02
C TRP A 50 -12.36 -0.34 -37.48
N SER A 51 -13.05 0.30 -38.42
CA SER A 51 -12.89 0.06 -39.87
C SER A 51 -11.48 0.37 -40.35
N ILE A 52 -10.73 1.25 -39.67
CA ILE A 52 -9.34 1.59 -40.03
C ILE A 52 -8.38 0.39 -39.93
N PHE A 53 -8.76 -0.64 -39.17
CA PHE A 53 -7.93 -1.82 -39.00
C PHE A 53 -8.18 -2.88 -40.06
N GLU A 54 -9.29 -2.78 -40.83
CA GLU A 54 -9.69 -3.76 -41.83
C GLU A 54 -8.53 -4.06 -42.80
N ASN A 55 -8.11 -5.32 -42.82
CA ASN A 55 -7.05 -5.83 -43.67
C ASN A 55 -7.45 -7.20 -44.22
N GLN A 56 -7.02 -7.50 -45.44
CA GLN A 56 -7.25 -8.82 -46.05
C GLN A 56 -6.45 -9.92 -45.34
N ASP A 57 -5.29 -9.57 -44.79
CA ASP A 57 -4.52 -10.48 -43.95
C ASP A 57 -4.98 -10.41 -42.49
N LEU A 58 -5.42 -11.57 -41.98
CA LEU A 58 -5.86 -11.74 -40.61
C LEU A 58 -4.74 -11.49 -39.60
N SER A 59 -3.50 -11.88 -39.93
CA SER A 59 -2.36 -11.69 -39.04
C SER A 59 -2.08 -10.19 -38.84
N ASP A 60 -2.07 -9.41 -39.91
CA ASP A 60 -1.90 -7.96 -39.83
C ASP A 60 -3.07 -7.25 -39.13
N TYR A 61 -4.32 -7.66 -39.39
CA TYR A 61 -5.49 -7.16 -38.66
C TYR A 61 -5.34 -7.38 -37.14
N THR A 62 -5.09 -8.61 -36.72
CA THR A 62 -4.96 -8.95 -35.29
C THR A 62 -3.79 -8.24 -34.63
N ARG A 63 -2.65 -8.12 -35.33
CA ARG A 63 -1.49 -7.38 -34.84
C ARG A 63 -1.78 -5.90 -34.65
N ALA A 64 -2.46 -5.27 -35.60
CA ALA A 64 -2.81 -3.85 -35.54
C ALA A 64 -3.79 -3.57 -34.38
N VAL A 65 -4.84 -4.38 -34.24
CA VAL A 65 -5.81 -4.29 -33.14
C VAL A 65 -5.14 -4.50 -31.79
N LEU A 66 -4.29 -5.54 -31.66
CA LEU A 66 -3.58 -5.82 -30.40
C LEU A 66 -2.63 -4.67 -30.01
N SER A 67 -1.94 -4.10 -30.99
CA SER A 67 -1.06 -2.95 -30.80
C SER A 67 -1.86 -1.74 -30.28
N TYR A 68 -3.02 -1.46 -30.87
CA TYR A 68 -3.89 -0.37 -30.43
C TYR A 68 -4.45 -0.58 -29.01
N ILE A 69 -4.91 -1.79 -28.69
CA ILE A 69 -5.38 -2.12 -27.33
C ILE A 69 -4.25 -1.94 -26.31
N SER A 70 -3.05 -2.43 -26.63
CA SER A 70 -1.86 -2.27 -25.78
C SER A 70 -1.51 -0.79 -25.58
N TYR A 71 -1.70 0.03 -26.61
CA TYR A 71 -1.52 1.48 -26.53
C TYR A 71 -2.58 2.15 -25.62
N CYS A 72 -3.88 1.86 -25.77
CA CYS A 72 -4.91 2.37 -24.85
C CYS A 72 -4.61 1.92 -23.40
N ALA A 73 -4.23 0.65 -23.19
CA ALA A 73 -3.86 0.13 -21.87
C ALA A 73 -2.64 0.85 -21.28
N GLY A 74 -1.61 1.12 -22.08
CA GLY A 74 -0.44 1.88 -21.68
C GLY A 74 -0.76 3.34 -21.31
N ASN A 75 -1.64 4.00 -22.07
CA ASN A 75 -2.06 5.38 -21.84
C ASN A 75 -2.84 5.57 -20.54
N VAL A 76 -3.62 4.56 -20.15
CA VAL A 76 -4.41 4.59 -18.92
C VAL A 76 -3.60 4.14 -17.71
N THR A 77 -2.53 3.38 -17.93
CA THR A 77 -1.64 2.92 -16.87
C THR A 77 -0.88 4.09 -16.23
N VAL A 78 -0.94 4.20 -14.90
CA VAL A 78 -0.23 5.24 -14.15
C VAL A 78 0.97 4.63 -13.44
N ARG A 79 2.12 5.27 -13.59
CA ARG A 79 3.36 4.85 -12.92
C ARG A 79 3.43 5.45 -11.52
N LYS A 80 3.15 4.64 -10.51
CA LYS A 80 3.19 5.02 -9.10
C LYS A 80 4.58 4.82 -8.51
N ARG A 81 5.10 5.87 -7.87
CA ARG A 81 6.36 5.81 -7.11
C ARG A 81 6.09 5.33 -5.68
N THR A 82 6.67 4.19 -5.30
CA THR A 82 6.56 3.66 -3.94
C THR A 82 7.94 3.53 -3.31
N ARG A 83 8.10 4.12 -2.12
CA ARG A 83 9.31 4.01 -1.32
C ARG A 83 9.24 2.73 -0.48
N VAL A 84 10.16 1.79 -0.73
CA VAL A 84 10.28 0.53 0.00
C VAL A 84 11.45 0.64 0.96
N PHE A 85 11.17 0.37 2.23
CA PHE A 85 12.19 0.36 3.26
C PHE A 85 12.75 -1.07 3.39
N PRO A 86 14.07 -1.27 3.48
CA PRO A 86 14.68 -2.60 3.59
C PRO A 86 14.19 -3.42 4.78
N ASN A 87 13.80 -2.77 5.88
CA ASN A 87 13.22 -3.40 7.06
C ASN A 87 11.68 -3.32 7.09
N GLN A 88 11.03 -3.07 5.96
CA GLN A 88 9.57 -3.07 5.91
C GLN A 88 9.07 -4.50 6.13
N LYS A 89 8.30 -4.68 7.20
CA LYS A 89 7.75 -5.99 7.53
C LYS A 89 6.76 -6.43 6.45
N PRO A 90 6.73 -7.71 6.04
CA PRO A 90 5.84 -8.16 4.97
C PRO A 90 4.35 -7.98 5.28
N TRP A 91 3.96 -8.19 6.54
CA TRP A 91 2.60 -7.94 7.04
C TRP A 91 2.21 -6.45 7.08
N MET A 92 3.11 -5.51 6.74
CA MET A 92 2.82 -4.07 6.73
C MET A 92 2.12 -3.64 5.42
N THR A 93 0.90 -4.14 5.24
CA THR A 93 0.03 -3.92 4.08
C THR A 93 -0.61 -2.53 4.06
N GLY A 94 -1.31 -2.20 2.96
CA GLY A 94 -2.08 -0.96 2.83
C GLY A 94 -3.16 -0.80 3.90
N GLU A 95 -3.87 -1.88 4.23
CA GLU A 95 -4.92 -1.89 5.25
C GLU A 95 -4.36 -1.61 6.65
N VAL A 96 -3.26 -2.26 7.03
CA VAL A 96 -2.61 -1.99 8.32
C VAL A 96 -2.16 -0.53 8.41
N ARG A 97 -1.67 0.06 7.31
CA ARG A 97 -1.33 1.50 7.25
C ARG A 97 -2.56 2.38 7.46
N LEU A 98 -3.72 2.03 6.89
CA LEU A 98 -4.97 2.75 7.08
C LEU A 98 -5.42 2.71 8.55
N LEU A 99 -5.39 1.54 9.18
CA LEU A 99 -5.71 1.36 10.60
C LEU A 99 -4.77 2.18 11.51
N ILE A 100 -3.47 2.23 11.19
CA ILE A 100 -2.50 3.08 11.92
C ILE A 100 -2.88 4.56 11.79
N ARG A 101 -3.27 5.02 10.58
CA ARG A 101 -3.68 6.42 10.34
C ARG A 101 -4.95 6.75 11.11
N GLU A 102 -5.96 5.89 11.07
CA GLU A 102 -7.23 6.06 11.80
C GLU A 102 -7.00 6.14 13.32
N ARG A 103 -6.19 5.23 13.86
CA ARG A 103 -5.80 5.26 15.28
C ARG A 103 -5.07 6.55 15.63
N ASN A 104 -4.14 7.00 14.79
CA ASN A 104 -3.42 8.25 15.04
C ASN A 104 -4.33 9.50 14.91
N ALA A 105 -5.31 9.47 14.01
CA ALA A 105 -6.28 10.55 13.84
C ALA A 105 -7.19 10.65 15.08
N THR A 106 -7.75 9.53 15.54
CA THR A 106 -8.58 9.46 16.76
C THR A 106 -7.81 9.82 18.03
N PHE A 107 -6.51 9.47 18.10
CA PHE A 107 -5.64 9.93 19.19
C PHE A 107 -5.50 11.45 19.20
N ARG A 108 -5.28 12.08 18.03
CA ARG A 108 -5.14 13.54 17.92
C ARG A 108 -6.45 14.28 18.20
N SER A 109 -7.60 13.67 17.91
CA SER A 109 -8.91 14.26 18.22
C SER A 109 -9.31 14.16 19.70
N GLY A 110 -8.59 13.38 20.51
CA GLY A 110 -8.85 13.24 21.95
C GLY A 110 -10.06 12.38 22.30
N ASP A 111 -10.71 11.74 21.32
CA ASP A 111 -11.90 10.92 21.53
C ASP A 111 -11.49 9.52 22.02
N ARG A 112 -11.68 9.28 23.32
CA ARG A 112 -11.20 8.09 24.01
C ARG A 112 -11.90 6.81 23.56
N GLU A 113 -13.19 6.87 23.26
CA GLU A 113 -13.96 5.71 22.82
C GLU A 113 -13.55 5.31 21.40
N LYS A 114 -13.50 6.27 20.48
CA LYS A 114 -13.04 6.02 19.11
C LYS A 114 -11.60 5.54 19.07
N TYR A 115 -10.74 6.08 19.92
CA TYR A 115 -9.35 5.61 20.04
C TYR A 115 -9.28 4.16 20.51
N SER A 116 -10.09 3.77 21.52
CA SER A 116 -10.14 2.39 22.02
C SER A 116 -10.54 1.42 20.90
N THR A 117 -11.59 1.75 20.16
CA THR A 117 -12.07 0.96 19.02
C THR A 117 -11.02 0.87 17.91
N ALA A 118 -10.44 2.00 17.49
CA ALA A 118 -9.40 2.03 16.46
C ALA A 118 -8.15 1.23 16.88
N ARG A 119 -7.78 1.27 18.16
CA ARG A 119 -6.69 0.45 18.72
C ARG A 119 -7.02 -1.05 18.66
N GLY A 120 -8.25 -1.44 18.98
CA GLY A 120 -8.72 -2.82 18.86
C GLY A 120 -8.71 -3.32 17.42
N ASN A 121 -9.22 -2.50 16.49
CA ASN A 121 -9.20 -2.76 15.04
C ASN A 121 -7.76 -2.94 14.54
N LEU A 122 -6.83 -2.05 14.92
CA LEU A 122 -5.43 -2.17 14.55
C LEU A 122 -4.80 -3.48 15.02
N LYS A 123 -5.08 -3.91 16.26
CA LYS A 123 -4.55 -5.18 16.78
C LYS A 123 -5.07 -6.37 15.97
N ARG A 124 -6.36 -6.40 15.65
CA ARG A 124 -6.97 -7.45 14.81
C ARG A 124 -6.40 -7.43 13.39
N GLY A 125 -6.29 -6.26 12.78
CA GLY A 125 -5.72 -6.10 11.43
C GLY A 125 -4.27 -6.54 11.34
N ILE A 126 -3.43 -6.21 12.33
CA ILE A 126 -2.05 -6.71 12.38
C ILE A 126 -2.01 -8.23 12.54
N LYS A 127 -2.89 -8.82 13.35
CA LYS A 127 -2.97 -10.27 13.54
C LYS A 127 -3.34 -10.95 12.21
N ALA A 128 -4.43 -10.50 11.58
CA ALA A 128 -4.88 -11.03 10.29
C ALA A 128 -3.80 -10.89 9.20
N ALA A 129 -3.16 -9.72 9.09
CA ALA A 129 -2.10 -9.48 8.11
C ALA A 129 -0.83 -10.33 8.35
N LYS A 130 -0.58 -10.77 9.59
CA LYS A 130 0.50 -11.70 9.91
C LYS A 130 0.12 -13.15 9.61
N GLU A 131 -1.15 -13.50 9.73
CA GLU A 131 -1.67 -14.84 9.41
C GLU A 131 -1.78 -15.06 7.90
N SER A 132 -2.03 -13.99 7.14
CA SER A 132 -2.10 -14.02 5.68
C SER A 132 -0.73 -13.93 4.97
N TYR A 133 0.36 -13.75 5.72
CA TYR A 133 1.74 -13.69 5.22
C TYR A 133 2.43 -15.03 5.43
#